data_AF-A0A1N7SR44-F1
#
_entry.id   AF-A0A1N7SR44-F1
#
_cell.length_a   1.000
_cell.length_b   1.000
_cell.length_c   1.000
_cell.angle_alpha   90.00
_cell.angle_beta   90.00
_cell.angle_gamma   90.00
#
_symmetry.space_group_name_H-M   'P 1'
#
loop_
_entity.id
_entity.type
_entity.pdbx_description
1 polymer ?
#
loop_
_entity_poly.entity_id
_entity_poly.type
_entity_poly.pdbx_seq_one_letter_code
_entity_poly.pdbx_strand_id
1 'polypeptide(L)'
;MVCGLFRTGERAIILDTLARGVVFLTPQNIAAVLMDQRWLSTAWNLANLYLSSVGVSAFSEQADDIVGLSEETTCYVSMRYFEETDPFADFVVHEAAHVFHNCKRTTVGLNGSRHGKYLVNVDYKRRETFAYACEAYFRITAMATGARQRRDALEQHAETSLPPDDRVDHDEYLDILDEAVQARNGWQRILKRCAPIEGR
;
A
#
# COMPACT_ATOMS: atom_id res chain seq x y z
N MET A 1 10.20 -0.84 -3.79
CA MET A 1 9.07 -1.69 -4.24
C MET A 1 9.10 -2.03 -5.74
N VAL A 2 8.91 -1.08 -6.68
CA VAL A 2 8.76 -1.38 -8.14
C VAL A 2 9.90 -2.24 -8.71
N CYS A 3 11.15 -1.86 -8.44
CA CYS A 3 12.31 -2.63 -8.90
C CYS A 3 12.38 -4.06 -8.36
N GLY A 4 11.76 -4.32 -7.20
CA GLY A 4 11.70 -5.63 -6.57
C GLY A 4 10.57 -6.51 -7.07
N LEU A 5 9.43 -5.93 -7.47
CA LEU A 5 8.23 -6.67 -7.87
C LEU A 5 8.12 -6.87 -9.39
N PHE A 6 8.61 -5.91 -10.19
CA PHE A 6 8.39 -5.89 -11.63
C PHE A 6 9.67 -6.14 -12.43
N ARG A 7 9.50 -6.77 -13.60
CA ARG A 7 10.55 -7.02 -14.59
C ARG A 7 11.08 -5.70 -15.15
N THR A 8 12.36 -5.65 -15.51
CA THR A 8 13.02 -4.43 -16.01
C THR A 8 12.24 -3.71 -17.12
N GLY A 9 11.66 -4.45 -18.07
CA GLY A 9 10.87 -3.86 -19.17
C GLY A 9 9.53 -3.24 -18.77
N GLU A 10 9.04 -3.51 -17.56
CA GLU A 10 7.75 -2.99 -17.06
C GLU A 10 7.94 -1.79 -16.13
N ARG A 11 9.11 -1.66 -15.49
CA ARG A 11 9.35 -0.70 -14.39
C ARG A 11 9.07 0.75 -14.77
N ALA A 12 9.46 1.17 -15.97
CA ALA A 12 9.26 2.54 -16.42
C ALA A 12 7.77 2.90 -16.48
N ILE A 13 6.95 2.02 -17.08
CA ILE A 13 5.50 2.21 -17.19
C ILE A 13 4.84 2.23 -15.81
N ILE A 14 5.26 1.34 -14.90
CA ILE A 14 4.72 1.30 -13.54
C ILE A 14 5.08 2.54 -12.73
N LEU A 15 6.34 2.99 -12.78
CA LEU A 15 6.78 4.21 -12.10
C LEU A 15 6.05 5.43 -12.63
N ASP A 16 5.92 5.54 -13.94
CA ASP A 16 5.23 6.63 -14.62
C ASP A 16 3.73 6.66 -14.30
N THR A 17 3.10 5.48 -14.17
CA THR A 17 1.71 5.35 -13.71
C THR A 17 1.56 5.85 -12.26
N LEU A 18 2.38 5.36 -11.33
CA LEU A 18 2.32 5.76 -9.93
C LEU A 18 2.63 7.25 -9.74
N ALA A 19 3.63 7.78 -10.44
CA ALA A 19 4.02 9.19 -10.34
C ALA A 19 2.87 10.14 -10.71
N ARG A 20 1.98 9.73 -11.63
CA ARG A 20 0.77 10.47 -11.98
C ARG A 20 -0.44 10.13 -11.12
N GLY A 21 -0.44 8.96 -10.49
CA GLY A 21 -1.58 8.42 -9.74
C GLY A 21 -1.59 8.81 -8.26
N VAL A 22 -0.50 9.31 -7.69
CA VAL A 22 -0.50 9.74 -6.28
C VAL A 22 -1.12 11.14 -6.14
N VAL A 23 -2.20 11.23 -5.37
CA VAL A 23 -2.95 12.46 -5.13
C VAL A 23 -3.12 12.66 -3.63
N PHE A 24 -2.41 13.63 -3.06
CA PHE A 24 -2.71 14.10 -1.70
C PHE A 24 -4.01 14.91 -1.71
N LEU A 25 -4.94 14.62 -0.80
CA LEU A 25 -6.19 15.36 -0.68
C LEU A 25 -5.97 16.65 0.09
N THR A 26 -6.00 17.78 -0.61
CA THR A 26 -5.71 19.11 -0.06
C THR A 26 -6.95 20.00 -0.12
N PRO A 27 -6.99 21.10 0.65
CA PRO A 27 -8.05 22.10 0.52
C PRO A 27 -8.20 22.65 -0.91
N GLN A 28 -7.11 22.65 -1.70
CA GLN A 28 -7.10 23.18 -3.06
C GLN A 28 -7.71 22.23 -4.08
N ASN A 29 -7.67 20.90 -3.87
CA ASN A 29 -8.13 19.93 -4.86
C ASN A 29 -9.38 19.12 -4.44
N ILE A 30 -9.71 19.06 -3.15
CA ILE A 30 -10.73 18.13 -2.64
C ILE A 30 -12.08 18.30 -3.34
N ALA A 31 -12.54 19.53 -3.57
CA ALA A 31 -13.82 19.76 -4.24
C ALA A 31 -13.82 19.22 -5.68
N ALA A 32 -12.74 19.42 -6.43
CA ALA A 32 -12.61 18.91 -7.79
C ALA A 32 -12.51 17.39 -7.81
N VAL A 33 -11.72 16.80 -6.90
CA VAL A 33 -11.61 15.35 -6.75
C VAL A 33 -12.98 14.73 -6.49
N LEU A 34 -13.75 15.26 -5.53
CA LEU A 34 -15.08 14.74 -5.20
C LEU A 34 -16.08 14.84 -6.36
N MET A 35 -16.03 15.94 -7.13
CA MET A 35 -16.90 16.13 -8.30
C MET A 35 -16.57 15.20 -9.47
N ASP A 36 -15.32 14.73 -9.57
CA ASP A 36 -14.88 13.82 -10.63
C ASP A 36 -15.15 12.34 -10.30
N GLN A 37 -15.50 12.03 -9.04
CA GLN A 37 -15.73 10.64 -8.64
C GLN A 37 -16.95 10.03 -9.33
N ARG A 38 -16.76 8.85 -9.89
CA ARG A 38 -17.85 8.06 -10.49
C ARG A 38 -18.80 7.49 -9.45
N TRP A 39 -18.28 7.08 -8.29
CA TRP A 39 -19.03 6.36 -7.27
C TRP A 39 -19.23 7.23 -6.04
N LEU A 40 -20.49 7.38 -5.61
CA LEU A 40 -20.83 8.15 -4.40
C LEU A 40 -20.17 7.56 -3.14
N SER A 41 -19.97 6.25 -3.09
CA SER A 41 -19.24 5.60 -1.99
C SER A 41 -17.77 6.03 -1.94
N THR A 42 -17.09 6.12 -3.09
CA THR A 42 -15.71 6.61 -3.16
C THR A 42 -15.67 8.08 -2.73
N ALA A 43 -16.58 8.92 -3.27
CA ALA A 43 -16.67 10.33 -2.88
C ALA A 43 -16.89 10.50 -1.36
N TRP A 44 -17.77 9.69 -0.77
CA TRP A 44 -17.99 9.66 0.68
C TRP A 44 -16.71 9.33 1.46
N ASN A 45 -16.00 8.28 1.06
CA ASN A 45 -14.75 7.88 1.72
C ASN A 45 -13.67 8.95 1.58
N LEU A 46 -13.48 9.53 0.39
CA LEU A 46 -12.49 10.59 0.16
C LEU A 46 -12.81 11.87 0.94
N ALA A 47 -14.09 12.20 1.10
CA ALA A 47 -14.49 13.37 1.88
C ALA A 47 -14.18 13.16 3.38
N ASN A 48 -14.47 11.99 3.94
CA ASN A 48 -14.13 11.66 5.32
C ASN A 48 -12.61 11.54 5.53
N LEU A 49 -11.88 10.95 4.58
CA LEU A 49 -10.42 10.90 4.56
C LEU A 49 -9.83 12.32 4.67
N TYR A 50 -10.34 13.27 3.88
CA TYR A 50 -9.91 14.66 3.93
C TYR A 50 -10.27 15.34 5.26
N LEU A 51 -11.51 15.19 5.76
CA LEU A 51 -11.93 15.79 7.03
C LEU A 51 -11.05 15.33 8.20
N SER A 52 -10.83 14.01 8.31
CA SER A 52 -9.92 13.43 9.30
C SER A 52 -8.51 14.03 9.17
N SER A 53 -8.05 14.25 7.94
CA SER A 53 -6.72 14.82 7.69
C SER A 53 -6.52 16.26 8.16
N VAL A 54 -7.60 17.02 8.34
CA VAL A 54 -7.56 18.41 8.83
C VAL A 54 -8.11 18.54 10.26
N GLY A 55 -8.24 17.41 10.99
CA GLY A 55 -8.69 17.39 12.38
C GLY A 55 -10.18 17.67 12.56
N VAL A 56 -10.99 17.48 11.51
CA VAL A 56 -12.44 17.65 11.56
C VAL A 56 -13.12 16.28 11.66
N SER A 57 -14.15 16.17 12.50
CA SER A 57 -14.92 14.94 12.64
C SER A 57 -15.51 14.46 11.32
N ALA A 58 -15.50 13.15 11.11
CA ALA A 58 -16.17 12.51 9.99
C ALA A 58 -17.68 12.81 9.98
N PHE A 59 -18.31 12.64 8.82
CA PHE A 59 -19.76 12.85 8.65
C PHE A 59 -20.62 11.86 9.45
N SER A 60 -20.04 10.73 9.89
CA SER A 60 -20.71 9.70 10.68
C SER A 60 -19.70 8.95 11.54
N GLU A 61 -20.13 8.46 12.70
CA GLU A 61 -19.36 7.53 13.54
C GLU A 61 -19.07 6.19 12.86
N GLN A 62 -19.81 5.87 11.79
CA GLN A 62 -19.63 4.66 10.97
C GLN A 62 -18.65 4.88 9.81
N ALA A 63 -18.07 6.07 9.65
CA ALA A 63 -17.08 6.29 8.60
C ALA A 63 -15.78 5.55 8.94
N ASP A 64 -15.19 4.89 7.94
CA ASP A 64 -13.92 4.20 8.10
C ASP A 64 -12.81 5.22 8.42
N ASP A 65 -12.01 4.96 9.46
CA ASP A 65 -10.81 5.74 9.77
C ASP A 65 -9.64 5.25 8.91
N ILE A 66 -9.67 5.65 7.64
CA ILE A 66 -8.63 5.35 6.65
C ILE A 66 -7.65 6.51 6.52
N VAL A 67 -6.40 6.22 6.19
CA VAL A 67 -5.32 7.20 5.92
C VAL A 67 -4.96 7.30 4.42
N GLY A 68 -5.53 6.42 3.61
CA GLY A 68 -5.43 6.41 2.17
C GLY A 68 -6.56 5.61 1.54
N LEU A 69 -6.72 5.78 0.22
CA LEU A 69 -7.63 4.98 -0.58
C LEU A 69 -7.06 4.83 -1.99
N SER A 70 -7.01 3.61 -2.49
CA SER A 70 -6.69 3.35 -3.90
C SER A 70 -7.96 3.11 -4.73
N GLU A 71 -8.02 3.75 -5.90
CA GLU A 71 -9.04 3.49 -6.91
C GLU A 71 -8.38 3.41 -8.28
N GLU A 72 -8.58 2.29 -8.98
CA GLU A 72 -7.93 1.98 -10.26
C GLU A 72 -6.40 2.11 -10.23
N THR A 73 -5.86 3.23 -10.73
CA THR A 73 -4.42 3.56 -10.75
C THR A 73 -4.05 4.69 -9.81
N THR A 74 -5.02 5.23 -9.08
CA THR A 74 -4.88 6.42 -8.25
C THR A 74 -4.74 6.02 -6.78
N CYS A 75 -3.78 6.62 -6.10
CA CYS A 75 -3.61 6.56 -4.65
C CYS A 75 -4.04 7.91 -4.08
N TYR A 76 -5.22 7.99 -3.49
CA TYR A 76 -5.63 9.14 -2.72
C TYR A 76 -5.05 9.05 -1.32
N VAL A 77 -4.31 10.07 -0.89
CA VAL A 77 -3.53 10.03 0.35
C VAL A 77 -3.91 11.19 1.26
N SER A 78 -4.07 10.90 2.55
CA SER A 78 -4.34 11.89 3.59
C SER A 78 -3.15 12.86 3.79
N MET A 79 -3.45 14.11 4.16
CA MET A 79 -2.42 15.06 4.59
C MET A 79 -1.75 14.67 5.92
N ARG A 80 -2.35 13.74 6.69
CA ARG A 80 -1.71 13.14 7.88
C ARG A 80 -0.36 12.52 7.55
N TYR A 81 -0.12 12.13 6.29
CA TYR A 81 1.18 11.63 5.83
C TYR A 81 2.35 12.55 6.20
N PHE A 82 2.15 13.87 6.18
CA PHE A 82 3.21 14.84 6.48
C PHE A 82 3.42 15.07 7.98
N GLU A 83 2.49 14.60 8.81
CA GLU A 83 2.52 14.71 10.27
C GLU A 83 2.78 13.35 10.94
N GLU A 84 2.86 12.27 10.15
CA GLU A 84 3.06 10.91 10.64
C GLU A 84 4.41 10.79 11.36
N THR A 85 4.36 10.16 12.54
CA THR A 85 5.51 10.01 13.45
C THR A 85 5.99 8.57 13.56
N ASP A 86 5.17 7.59 13.19
CA ASP A 86 5.59 6.20 13.10
C ASP A 86 6.68 6.06 12.02
N PRO A 87 7.92 5.68 12.39
CA PRO A 87 9.01 5.57 11.43
C PRO A 87 8.78 4.46 10.38
N PHE A 88 7.85 3.54 10.62
CA PHE A 88 7.53 2.41 9.75
C PHE A 88 6.30 2.62 8.88
N ALA A 89 5.59 3.74 9.06
CA ALA A 89 4.46 4.10 8.23
C ALA A 89 4.90 4.82 6.93
N ASP A 90 4.23 4.50 5.83
CA ASP A 90 4.34 5.15 4.52
C ASP A 90 3.06 4.89 3.69
N PHE A 91 2.08 5.79 3.85
CA PHE A 91 0.77 5.64 3.22
C PHE A 91 0.85 5.59 1.69
N VAL A 92 1.82 6.26 1.08
CA VAL A 92 2.02 6.23 -0.38
C VAL A 92 2.41 4.81 -0.83
N VAL A 93 3.31 4.15 -0.09
CA VAL A 93 3.71 2.77 -0.39
C VAL A 93 2.56 1.80 -0.14
N HIS A 94 1.81 2.00 0.94
CA HIS A 94 0.62 1.23 1.26
C HIS A 94 -0.40 1.26 0.10
N GLU A 95 -0.81 2.46 -0.32
CA GLU A 95 -1.78 2.63 -1.40
C GLU A 95 -1.24 2.15 -2.74
N ALA A 96 0.06 2.34 -3.01
CA ALA A 96 0.68 1.81 -4.22
C ALA A 96 0.65 0.27 -4.25
N ALA A 97 0.77 -0.40 -3.10
CA ALA A 97 0.61 -1.85 -3.00
C ALA A 97 -0.83 -2.27 -3.34
N HIS A 98 -1.84 -1.49 -2.92
CA HIS A 98 -3.22 -1.71 -3.35
C HIS A 98 -3.44 -1.52 -4.84
N VAL A 99 -2.89 -0.46 -5.43
CA VAL A 99 -2.91 -0.28 -6.89
C VAL A 99 -2.31 -1.51 -7.59
N PHE A 100 -1.23 -2.09 -7.07
CA PHE A 100 -0.63 -3.26 -7.71
C PHE A 100 -1.53 -4.51 -7.69
N HIS A 101 -2.26 -4.80 -6.61
CA HIS A 101 -3.11 -6.00 -6.59
C HIS A 101 -4.53 -5.78 -7.13
N ASN A 102 -4.96 -4.52 -7.28
CA ASN A 102 -6.26 -4.15 -7.86
C ASN A 102 -6.19 -3.79 -9.35
N CYS A 103 -5.09 -3.20 -9.82
CA CYS A 103 -4.99 -2.72 -11.20
C CYS A 103 -4.71 -3.84 -12.19
N LYS A 104 -5.45 -3.85 -13.30
CA LYS A 104 -5.20 -4.77 -14.42
C LYS A 104 -3.96 -4.33 -15.18
N ARG A 105 -3.22 -5.30 -15.73
CA ARG A 105 -2.04 -5.02 -16.55
C ARG A 105 -2.38 -4.18 -17.79
N THR A 106 -3.52 -4.46 -18.42
CA THR A 106 -3.97 -3.74 -19.62
C THR A 106 -4.33 -2.28 -19.35
N THR A 107 -4.73 -1.95 -18.11
CA THR A 107 -5.07 -0.56 -17.72
C THR A 107 -3.87 0.36 -17.86
N VAL A 108 -2.66 -0.14 -17.60
CA VAL A 108 -1.40 0.64 -17.71
C VAL A 108 -0.68 0.39 -19.05
N GLY A 109 -1.36 -0.21 -20.03
CA GLY A 109 -0.76 -0.50 -21.35
C GLY A 109 0.23 -1.66 -21.37
N LEU A 110 0.31 -2.46 -20.31
CA LEU A 110 1.08 -3.72 -20.33
C LEU A 110 0.25 -4.82 -20.98
N ASN A 111 0.94 -5.72 -21.71
CA ASN A 111 0.30 -6.89 -22.28
C ASN A 111 -0.35 -7.73 -21.15
N GLY A 112 -1.63 -8.04 -21.33
CA GLY A 112 -2.30 -9.06 -20.53
C GLY A 112 -1.60 -10.39 -20.80
N SER A 113 -1.06 -11.02 -19.76
CA SER A 113 -0.46 -12.34 -19.91
C SER A 113 -1.50 -13.42 -19.65
N ARG A 114 -1.24 -14.63 -20.16
CA ARG A 114 -1.99 -15.85 -19.80
C ARG A 114 -1.86 -16.21 -18.31
N HIS A 115 -0.97 -15.55 -17.57
CA HIS A 115 -0.54 -15.88 -16.20
C HIS A 115 -0.89 -14.83 -15.14
N GLY A 116 -1.71 -13.81 -15.47
CA GLY A 116 -2.13 -12.83 -14.47
C GLY A 116 -2.84 -11.64 -15.07
N LYS A 117 -4.09 -11.42 -14.65
CA LYS A 117 -4.94 -10.29 -15.04
C LYS A 117 -4.49 -8.97 -14.40
N TYR A 118 -3.96 -9.05 -13.18
CA TYR A 118 -3.56 -7.91 -12.34
C TYR A 118 -2.04 -7.68 -12.36
N LEU A 119 -1.58 -6.52 -11.92
CA LEU A 119 -0.15 -6.17 -11.88
C LEU A 119 0.63 -7.11 -10.95
N VAL A 120 0.09 -7.41 -9.77
CA VAL A 120 0.54 -8.51 -8.91
C VAL A 120 -0.64 -9.37 -8.47
N ASN A 121 -0.40 -10.64 -8.16
CA ASN A 121 -1.44 -11.58 -7.73
C ASN A 121 -1.33 -11.81 -6.22
N VAL A 122 -2.32 -11.33 -5.47
CA VAL A 122 -2.39 -11.40 -4.01
C VAL A 122 -3.73 -12.02 -3.63
N ASP A 123 -3.71 -12.95 -2.67
CA ASP A 123 -4.91 -13.56 -2.12
C ASP A 123 -5.82 -12.48 -1.52
N TYR A 124 -7.13 -12.60 -1.77
CA TYR A 124 -8.09 -11.58 -1.32
C TYR A 124 -7.99 -11.30 0.18
N LYS A 125 -7.78 -12.32 1.01
CA LYS A 125 -7.70 -12.19 2.47
C LYS A 125 -6.37 -11.60 2.94
N ARG A 126 -5.34 -11.58 2.08
CA ARG A 126 -3.99 -11.11 2.41
C ARG A 126 -3.66 -9.76 1.79
N ARG A 127 -4.64 -9.06 1.23
CA ARG A 127 -4.45 -7.78 0.55
C ARG A 127 -3.91 -6.68 1.47
N GLU A 128 -4.47 -6.58 2.67
CA GLU A 128 -3.99 -5.65 3.70
C GLU A 128 -2.63 -6.09 4.24
N THR A 129 -2.48 -7.38 4.58
CA THR A 129 -1.19 -7.94 5.00
C THR A 129 -0.08 -7.65 4.00
N PHE A 130 -0.37 -7.78 2.70
CA PHE A 130 0.57 -7.44 1.63
C PHE A 130 0.92 -5.94 1.61
N ALA A 131 -0.08 -5.06 1.76
CA ALA A 131 0.13 -3.62 1.75
C ALA A 131 0.98 -3.16 2.95
N TYR A 132 0.59 -3.54 4.17
CA TYR A 132 1.36 -3.25 5.39
C TYR A 132 2.77 -3.87 5.34
N ALA A 133 2.92 -5.10 4.84
CA ALA A 133 4.25 -5.71 4.74
C ALA A 133 5.13 -4.96 3.72
N CYS A 134 4.56 -4.49 2.61
CA CYS A 134 5.29 -3.67 1.64
C CYS A 134 5.72 -2.32 2.24
N GLU A 135 4.85 -1.68 3.01
CA GLU A 135 5.07 -0.42 3.71
C GLU A 135 6.19 -0.53 4.74
N ALA A 136 6.06 -1.44 5.72
CA ALA A 136 7.08 -1.62 6.74
C ALA A 136 8.42 -2.08 6.15
N TYR A 137 8.41 -3.01 5.18
CA TYR A 137 9.65 -3.43 4.51
C TYR A 137 10.32 -2.30 3.73
N PHE A 138 9.55 -1.40 3.10
CA PHE A 138 10.10 -0.20 2.46
C PHE A 138 10.86 0.63 3.48
N ARG A 139 10.21 0.95 4.61
CA ARG A 139 10.78 1.81 5.65
C ARG A 139 12.00 1.17 6.29
N ILE A 140 11.94 -0.11 6.67
CA ILE A 140 13.08 -0.87 7.21
C ILE A 140 14.27 -0.82 6.25
N THR A 141 14.06 -1.08 4.95
CA THR A 141 15.16 -1.09 3.99
C THR A 141 15.69 0.31 3.63
N ALA A 142 14.88 1.35 3.81
CA ALA A 142 15.30 2.74 3.63
C ALA A 142 16.17 3.24 4.80
N MET A 143 15.85 2.84 6.04
CA MET A 143 16.60 3.28 7.23
C MET A 143 17.81 2.40 7.56
N ALA A 144 17.84 1.14 7.11
CA ALA A 144 18.89 0.17 7.44
C ALA A 144 19.58 -0.44 6.21
N THR A 145 20.91 -0.25 6.14
CA THR A 145 21.72 -0.73 5.01
C THR A 145 22.24 -2.16 5.23
N GLY A 146 22.46 -2.57 6.49
CA GLY A 146 23.00 -3.88 6.85
C GLY A 146 21.95 -4.89 7.33
N ALA A 147 22.22 -6.18 7.16
CA ALA A 147 21.32 -7.26 7.59
C ALA A 147 21.02 -7.26 9.10
N ARG A 148 22.00 -6.88 9.94
CA ARG A 148 21.79 -6.74 11.39
C ARG A 148 20.85 -5.57 11.70
N GLN A 149 21.15 -4.38 11.17
CA GLN A 149 20.32 -3.19 11.36
C GLN A 149 18.86 -3.39 10.91
N ARG A 150 18.63 -4.14 9.84
CA ARG A 150 17.26 -4.44 9.38
C ARG A 150 16.51 -5.36 10.34
N ARG A 151 17.20 -6.30 11.00
CA ARG A 151 16.58 -7.12 12.05
C ARG A 151 16.30 -6.29 13.29
N ASP A 152 17.25 -5.46 13.72
CA ASP A 152 17.06 -4.56 14.86
C ASP A 152 15.85 -3.61 14.61
N ALA A 153 15.70 -3.11 13.37
CA ALA A 153 14.55 -2.29 12.97
C ALA A 153 13.22 -3.09 12.93
N LEU A 154 13.24 -4.37 12.53
CA LEU A 154 12.07 -5.23 12.59
C LEU A 154 11.64 -5.53 14.02
N GLU A 155 12.60 -5.77 14.92
CA GLU A 155 12.34 -5.95 16.35
C GLU A 155 11.69 -4.70 16.94
N GLN A 156 12.22 -3.52 16.63
CA GLN A 156 11.59 -2.25 17.03
C GLN A 156 10.16 -2.11 16.47
N HIS A 157 9.94 -2.41 15.19
CA HIS A 157 8.62 -2.36 14.56
C HIS A 157 7.60 -3.25 15.30
N ALA A 158 8.02 -4.47 15.65
CA ALA A 158 7.17 -5.43 16.36
C ALA A 158 6.77 -4.96 17.77
N GLU A 159 7.60 -4.13 18.42
CA GLU A 159 7.32 -3.59 19.76
C GLU A 159 6.45 -2.33 19.73
N THR A 160 6.57 -1.49 18.70
CA THR A 160 6.00 -0.12 18.74
C THR A 160 4.82 0.12 17.81
N SER A 161 4.77 -0.54 16.65
CA SER A 161 3.99 -0.05 15.51
C SER A 161 3.33 -1.18 14.70
N LEU A 162 2.56 -2.06 15.34
CA LEU A 162 1.80 -3.06 14.59
C LEU A 162 0.63 -2.41 13.82
N PRO A 163 0.25 -2.98 12.65
CA PRO A 163 -0.90 -2.50 11.90
C PRO A 163 -2.15 -2.38 12.79
N PRO A 164 -2.93 -1.30 12.70
CA PRO A 164 -4.15 -1.14 13.49
C PRO A 164 -5.36 -1.88 12.89
N ASP A 165 -5.17 -2.67 11.83
CA ASP A 165 -6.21 -3.28 11.01
C ASP A 165 -6.49 -4.73 11.44
N ASP A 166 -7.71 -5.01 11.88
CA ASP A 166 -8.14 -6.32 12.38
C ASP A 166 -8.16 -7.42 11.31
N ARG A 167 -8.07 -7.05 10.03
CA ARG A 167 -7.92 -7.99 8.91
C ARG A 167 -6.51 -8.56 8.82
N VAL A 168 -5.54 -7.99 9.54
CA VAL A 168 -4.14 -8.42 9.53
C VAL A 168 -3.86 -9.33 10.73
N ASP A 169 -3.52 -10.58 10.45
CA ASP A 169 -2.92 -11.46 11.46
C ASP A 169 -1.48 -10.99 11.74
N HIS A 170 -1.21 -10.51 12.95
CA HIS A 170 0.07 -9.92 13.32
C HIS A 170 1.22 -10.93 13.35
N ASP A 171 0.96 -12.19 13.74
CA ASP A 171 1.98 -13.22 13.78
C ASP A 171 2.39 -13.62 12.36
N GLU A 172 1.42 -13.79 11.46
CA GLU A 172 1.69 -14.03 10.05
C GLU A 172 2.42 -12.83 9.40
N TYR A 173 1.97 -11.61 9.69
CA TYR A 173 2.58 -10.38 9.19
C TYR A 173 4.06 -10.27 9.58
N LEU A 174 4.39 -10.50 10.85
CA LEU A 174 5.76 -10.44 11.34
C LEU A 174 6.63 -11.57 10.75
N ASP A 175 6.10 -12.78 10.61
CA ASP A 175 6.82 -13.89 9.96
C ASP A 175 7.15 -13.58 8.49
N ILE A 176 6.23 -12.95 7.76
CA ILE A 176 6.45 -12.50 6.38
C ILE A 176 7.57 -11.44 6.32
N LEU A 177 7.56 -10.48 7.24
CA LEU A 177 8.58 -9.44 7.30
C LEU A 177 9.96 -10.00 7.67
N ASP A 178 10.02 -10.95 8.61
CA ASP A 178 11.27 -11.60 9.00
C ASP A 178 11.90 -12.33 7.79
N GLU A 179 11.11 -13.12 7.05
CA GLU A 179 11.58 -13.76 5.81
C GLU A 179 12.09 -12.72 4.80
N ALA A 180 11.37 -11.59 4.65
CA ALA A 180 11.72 -10.55 3.69
C ALA A 180 12.98 -9.77 4.05
N VAL A 181 13.18 -9.47 5.34
CA VAL A 181 14.34 -8.74 5.89
C VAL A 181 15.62 -9.56 5.73
N GLN A 182 15.54 -10.87 5.93
CA GLN A 182 16.67 -11.78 5.77
C GLN A 182 17.02 -12.06 4.31
N ALA A 183 16.03 -11.94 3.40
CA ALA A 183 16.21 -12.24 1.99
C ALA A 183 16.79 -11.07 1.18
N ARG A 184 17.65 -11.38 0.20
CA ARG A 184 18.10 -10.39 -0.81
C ARG A 184 16.97 -9.96 -1.75
N ASN A 185 15.89 -10.73 -1.83
CA ASN A 185 14.73 -10.51 -2.69
C ASN A 185 13.43 -10.35 -1.90
N GLY A 186 13.47 -9.64 -0.75
CA GLY A 186 12.34 -9.56 0.19
C GLY A 186 11.00 -9.17 -0.43
N TRP A 187 10.98 -8.24 -1.40
CA TRP A 187 9.75 -7.91 -2.17
C TRP A 187 9.06 -9.14 -2.77
N GLN A 188 9.84 -10.07 -3.34
CA GLN A 188 9.32 -11.31 -3.91
C GLN A 188 8.88 -12.31 -2.84
N ARG A 189 9.49 -12.26 -1.64
CA ARG A 189 9.07 -13.09 -0.49
C ARG A 189 7.70 -12.65 0.01
N ILE A 190 7.52 -11.35 0.22
CA ILE A 190 6.24 -10.76 0.62
C ILE A 190 5.16 -11.14 -0.39
N LEU A 191 5.39 -10.91 -1.68
CA LEU A 191 4.44 -11.27 -2.73
C LEU A 191 4.11 -12.77 -2.72
N LYS A 192 5.13 -13.63 -2.65
CA LYS A 192 4.92 -15.09 -2.65
C LYS A 192 4.11 -15.55 -1.44
N ARG A 193 4.39 -15.01 -0.25
CA ARG A 193 3.66 -15.34 0.98
C ARG A 193 2.22 -14.82 0.93
N CYS A 194 1.97 -13.72 0.25
CA CYS A 194 0.62 -13.16 0.13
C CYS A 194 -0.15 -13.67 -1.11
N ALA A 195 0.47 -14.44 -1.99
CA ALA A 195 -0.19 -14.99 -3.17
C ALA A 195 -1.22 -16.08 -2.79
N PRO A 196 -2.25 -16.31 -3.63
CA PRO A 196 -3.14 -17.45 -3.45
C PRO A 196 -2.35 -18.75 -3.44
N ILE A 197 -2.71 -19.68 -2.55
CA ILE A 197 -2.16 -21.04 -2.58
C ILE A 197 -2.65 -21.68 -3.88
N GLU A 198 -1.73 -21.96 -4.81
CA GLU A 198 -2.07 -22.76 -5.99
C GLU A 198 -2.59 -24.12 -5.50
N GLY A 199 -3.83 -24.44 -5.88
CA GLY A 199 -4.49 -25.67 -5.47
C GLY A 199 -3.64 -26.89 -5.80
N ARG A 200 -3.53 -27.79 -4.82
CA ARG A 200 -3.14 -29.18 -5.05
C ARG A 200 -4.10 -29.87 -6.02
#